data_AF-A0A5C2STC0-F1
#
_entry.id   AF-A0A5C2STC0-F1
#
_cell.length_a   1.000
_cell.length_b   1.000
_cell.length_c   1.000
_cell.angle_alpha   90.00
_cell.angle_beta   90.00
_cell.angle_gamma   90.00
#
_symmetry.space_group_name_H-M   'P 1'
#
loop_
_entity.id
_entity.type
_entity.pdbx_description
1 polymer ?
#
loop_
_entity_poly.entity_id
_entity_poly.type
_entity_poly.pdbx_seq_one_letter_code
_entity_poly.pdbx_strand_id
1 'polypeptide(L)'
;MATGTIPSLTGTMKTTVFELAPPRNGLGENAFVESHGEALKPAERALFNRDRPAKERFRWGFNPDKDPRVGSLLRWVAAMSNGLAAIGLQRFLETRERGALIANADFRVPSVMGTSSQPAFDWITLSDLQSTLDSTLQSSVTLYDPAFQVIVFVFLLSPSGNSMAVWRRKLNVPDAIRDANQHEILAVKAELKRSYPVYVDE
;
A
#
# COMPACT_ATOMS: atom_id res chain seq x y z
N MET A 1 28.99 43.90 26.97
CA MET A 1 28.09 44.36 25.89
C MET A 1 28.43 43.58 24.62
N ALA A 2 27.39 43.15 23.88
CA ALA A 2 27.33 42.24 22.71
C ALA A 2 27.58 40.76 23.06
N THR A 3 26.61 39.84 23.22
CA THR A 3 25.33 39.52 22.52
C THR A 3 25.57 39.02 21.08
N GLY A 4 25.62 37.71 20.85
CA GLY A 4 24.58 36.92 20.15
C GLY A 4 24.94 36.78 18.66
N THR A 5 24.83 35.66 17.92
CA THR A 5 23.95 34.50 17.99
C THR A 5 24.54 33.44 17.03
N ILE A 6 24.57 32.17 17.43
CA ILE A 6 24.95 31.04 16.54
C ILE A 6 23.75 30.78 15.61
N PRO A 7 23.91 30.79 14.27
CA PRO A 7 22.81 30.44 13.39
C PRO A 7 22.48 28.96 13.52
N SER A 8 21.30 28.70 14.07
CA SER A 8 20.67 27.38 14.10
C SER A 8 20.36 26.93 12.67
N LEU A 9 20.99 25.84 12.24
CA LEU A 9 20.65 25.15 10.99
C LEU A 9 19.36 24.34 11.20
N THR A 10 18.21 25.02 11.28
CA THR A 10 16.93 24.37 11.06
C THR A 10 16.79 24.10 9.57
N GLY A 11 17.24 22.92 9.15
CA GLY A 11 16.86 22.35 7.85
C GLY A 11 15.36 22.10 7.85
N THR A 12 14.60 23.06 7.33
CA THR A 12 13.19 22.88 7.02
C THR A 12 13.11 21.75 6.00
N MET A 13 12.67 20.56 6.42
CA MET A 13 12.25 19.53 5.48
C MET A 13 11.13 20.12 4.64
N LYS A 14 11.44 20.56 3.42
CA LYS A 14 10.44 20.93 2.43
C LYS A 14 9.75 19.63 2.03
N THR A 15 8.67 19.28 2.72
CA THR A 15 7.72 18.29 2.22
C THR A 15 7.08 18.90 0.98
N THR A 16 7.68 18.65 -0.17
CA THR A 16 7.11 18.99 -1.47
C THR A 16 5.87 18.13 -1.67
N VAL A 17 4.74 18.64 -1.20
CA VAL A 17 3.41 18.11 -1.48
C VAL A 17 3.12 18.41 -2.95
N PHE A 18 3.61 17.54 -3.83
CA PHE A 18 3.15 17.50 -5.21
C PHE A 18 1.90 16.64 -5.26
N GLU A 19 0.80 17.25 -5.68
CA GLU A 19 -0.41 16.53 -6.03
C GLU A 19 -0.08 15.50 -7.11
N LEU A 20 -0.33 14.23 -6.81
CA LEU A 20 -0.19 13.14 -7.77
C LEU A 20 -1.23 13.32 -8.87
N ALA A 21 -0.81 13.82 -10.02
CA ALA A 21 -1.66 13.89 -11.21
C ALA A 21 -1.92 12.45 -11.72
N PRO A 22 -3.16 11.96 -11.71
CA PRO A 22 -3.47 10.68 -12.35
C PRO A 22 -3.35 10.82 -13.88
N PRO A 23 -2.90 9.78 -14.59
CA PRO A 23 -2.81 9.82 -16.05
C PRO A 23 -4.20 9.98 -16.68
N ARG A 24 -4.26 10.73 -17.79
CA ARG A 24 -5.52 11.20 -18.41
C ARG A 24 -6.48 10.09 -18.88
N ASN A 25 -6.01 8.86 -19.08
CA ASN A 25 -6.81 7.78 -19.68
C ASN A 25 -6.88 6.48 -18.84
N GLY A 26 -6.35 6.43 -17.61
CA GLY A 26 -6.36 5.20 -16.77
C GLY A 26 -5.65 3.96 -17.37
N LEU A 27 -5.14 4.08 -18.59
CA LEU A 27 -4.50 3.06 -19.43
C LEU A 27 -3.23 3.59 -20.13
N GLY A 28 -2.81 4.83 -19.83
CA GLY A 28 -1.73 5.51 -20.53
C GLY A 28 -0.40 5.42 -19.79
N GLU A 29 0.59 4.79 -20.42
CA GLU A 29 2.07 4.92 -20.35
C GLU A 29 2.81 5.02 -18.99
N ASN A 30 2.11 5.13 -17.87
CA ASN A 30 2.67 4.99 -16.53
C ASN A 30 2.41 3.56 -16.08
N ALA A 31 3.32 2.67 -16.48
CA ALA A 31 3.43 1.35 -15.87
C ALA A 31 3.44 1.52 -14.35
N PHE A 32 2.65 0.72 -13.65
CA PHE A 32 2.68 0.69 -12.20
C PHE A 32 4.11 0.38 -11.75
N VAL A 33 4.59 1.17 -10.79
CA VAL A 33 5.97 1.06 -10.32
C VAL A 33 5.99 0.22 -9.05
N GLU A 34 6.76 -0.86 -9.06
CA GLU A 34 7.12 -1.59 -7.86
C GLU A 34 8.39 -0.98 -7.28
N SER A 35 8.46 -0.89 -5.96
CA SER A 35 9.68 -0.47 -5.28
C SER A 35 10.60 -1.65 -4.98
N HIS A 36 10.12 -2.88 -5.17
CA HIS A 36 10.79 -4.12 -4.77
C HIS A 36 11.12 -4.11 -3.26
N GLY A 37 10.19 -3.57 -2.46
CA GLY A 37 10.30 -3.49 -1.00
C GLY A 37 11.03 -2.26 -0.47
N GLU A 38 11.69 -1.45 -1.30
CA GLU A 38 12.37 -0.22 -0.87
C GLU A 38 11.43 0.77 -0.16
N ALA A 39 10.16 0.85 -0.60
CA ALA A 39 9.14 1.69 0.01
C ALA A 39 8.71 1.21 1.41
N LEU A 40 8.94 -0.07 1.73
CA LEU A 40 8.57 -0.72 2.98
C LEU A 40 9.69 -0.71 4.01
N LYS A 41 10.97 -0.62 3.59
CA LYS A 41 12.13 -0.64 4.50
C LYS A 41 12.01 0.31 5.70
N PRO A 42 11.61 1.60 5.53
CA PRO A 42 11.47 2.49 6.69
C PRO A 42 10.41 2.02 7.70
N ALA A 43 9.44 1.23 7.23
CA ALA A 43 8.29 0.77 7.99
C ALA A 43 8.49 -0.61 8.64
N GLU A 44 9.61 -1.32 8.39
CA GLU A 44 9.86 -2.68 8.91
C GLU A 44 9.61 -2.80 10.40
N ARG A 45 10.11 -1.84 11.19
CA ARG A 45 9.89 -1.83 12.65
C ARG A 45 8.43 -1.66 13.02
N ALA A 46 7.68 -0.79 12.34
CA ALA A 46 6.25 -0.65 12.59
C ALA A 46 5.47 -1.89 12.11
N LEU A 47 5.90 -2.56 11.04
CA LEU A 47 5.23 -3.74 10.49
C LEU A 47 5.44 -5.00 11.32
N PHE A 48 6.66 -5.24 11.80
CA PHE A 48 7.08 -6.57 12.27
C PHE A 48 7.69 -6.62 13.67
N ASN A 49 7.83 -5.48 14.36
CA ASN A 49 8.33 -5.49 15.74
C ASN A 49 7.40 -6.33 16.65
N ARG A 50 8.02 -7.16 17.50
CA ARG A 50 7.32 -8.07 18.42
C ARG A 50 7.31 -7.59 19.87
N ASP A 51 8.16 -6.63 20.21
CA ASP A 51 8.23 -6.04 21.56
C ASP A 51 7.04 -5.12 21.84
N ARG A 52 6.36 -4.68 20.77
CA ARG A 52 5.21 -3.79 20.82
C ARG A 52 3.99 -4.44 20.16
N PRO A 53 2.85 -4.52 20.87
CA PRO A 53 1.61 -5.07 20.30
C PRO A 53 1.17 -4.35 19.02
N ALA A 54 0.57 -5.09 18.08
CA ALA A 54 0.09 -4.57 16.80
C ALA A 54 -0.87 -3.39 16.97
N LYS A 55 -1.76 -3.43 17.98
CA LYS A 55 -2.71 -2.36 18.32
C LYS A 55 -2.05 -1.00 18.60
N GLU A 56 -0.76 -1.00 18.96
CA GLU A 56 -0.01 0.23 19.19
C GLU A 56 0.83 0.67 17.98
N ARG A 57 1.16 -0.27 17.10
CA ARG A 57 1.93 -0.04 15.86
C ARG A 57 1.04 0.41 14.72
N PHE A 58 -0.17 -0.13 14.61
CA PHE A 58 -1.12 0.17 13.54
C PHE A 58 -2.26 1.04 14.04
N ARG A 59 -2.48 2.16 13.35
CA ARG A 59 -3.57 3.08 13.66
C ARG A 59 -4.52 3.18 12.48
N TRP A 60 -5.74 2.75 12.72
CA TRP A 60 -6.83 2.74 11.74
C TRP A 60 -7.77 3.92 11.98
N GLY A 61 -8.56 4.26 10.96
CA GLY A 61 -9.66 5.23 11.10
C GLY A 61 -9.26 6.71 11.09
N PHE A 62 -8.00 7.04 10.79
CA PHE A 62 -7.61 8.43 10.58
C PHE A 62 -8.30 9.02 9.35
N ASN A 63 -8.70 10.28 9.44
CA ASN A 63 -9.25 11.00 8.29
C ASN A 63 -8.12 11.22 7.24
N PRO A 64 -8.24 10.67 6.02
CA PRO A 64 -7.21 10.79 4.99
C PRO A 64 -6.98 12.23 4.49
N ASP A 65 -7.94 13.13 4.66
CA ASP A 65 -7.85 14.51 4.18
C ASP A 65 -7.00 15.40 5.11
N LYS A 66 -6.59 14.88 6.27
CA LYS A 66 -5.71 15.61 7.22
C LYS A 66 -4.24 15.60 6.80
N ASP A 67 -3.80 14.66 5.97
CA ASP A 67 -2.45 14.65 5.42
C ASP A 67 -2.53 14.64 3.88
N PRO A 68 -2.01 15.68 3.21
CA PRO A 68 -2.17 15.81 1.77
C PRO A 68 -1.44 14.71 0.98
N ARG A 69 -0.39 14.09 1.54
CA ARG A 69 0.31 12.97 0.89
C ARG A 69 -0.60 11.75 0.79
N VAL A 70 -1.35 11.48 1.86
CA VAL A 70 -2.31 10.38 1.94
C VAL A 70 -3.52 10.69 1.07
N GLY A 71 -4.12 11.87 1.23
CA GLY A 71 -5.28 12.27 0.44
C GLY A 71 -5.01 12.24 -1.06
N SER A 72 -3.85 12.76 -1.48
CA SER A 72 -3.43 12.72 -2.89
C SER A 72 -3.21 11.29 -3.40
N LEU A 73 -2.55 10.42 -2.63
CA LEU A 73 -2.35 9.03 -3.02
C LEU A 73 -3.67 8.25 -3.12
N LEU A 74 -4.60 8.47 -2.21
CA LEU A 74 -5.90 7.80 -2.27
C LEU A 74 -6.75 8.26 -3.48
N ARG A 75 -6.67 9.54 -3.87
CA ARG A 75 -7.28 10.02 -5.11
C ARG A 75 -6.62 9.39 -6.34
N TRP A 76 -5.30 9.25 -6.33
CA TRP A 76 -4.56 8.55 -7.39
C TRP A 76 -4.98 7.08 -7.49
N VAL A 77 -5.08 6.37 -6.36
CA VAL A 77 -5.58 4.98 -6.31
C VAL A 77 -6.99 4.86 -6.87
N ALA A 78 -7.87 5.83 -6.58
CA ALA A 78 -9.23 5.84 -7.13
C ALA A 78 -9.22 6.02 -8.67
N ALA A 79 -8.41 6.96 -9.17
CA ALA A 79 -8.28 7.21 -10.60
C ALA A 79 -7.63 6.03 -11.36
N MET A 80 -6.73 5.29 -10.71
CA MET A 80 -6.02 4.14 -11.28
C MET A 80 -6.63 2.79 -10.90
N SER A 81 -7.86 2.80 -10.38
CA SER A 81 -8.51 1.63 -9.78
C SER A 81 -8.55 0.41 -10.70
N ASN A 82 -8.92 0.59 -11.97
CA ASN A 82 -8.97 -0.52 -12.94
C ASN A 82 -7.60 -1.16 -13.18
N GLY A 83 -6.55 -0.35 -13.35
CA GLY A 83 -5.20 -0.88 -13.58
C GLY A 83 -4.60 -1.52 -12.32
N LEU A 84 -4.82 -0.94 -11.13
CA LEU A 84 -4.40 -1.56 -9.87
C LEU A 84 -5.12 -2.89 -9.62
N ALA A 85 -6.41 -2.96 -9.95
CA ALA A 85 -7.17 -4.19 -9.83
C ALA A 85 -6.69 -5.26 -10.82
N ALA A 86 -6.34 -4.87 -12.05
CA ALA A 86 -5.75 -5.77 -13.03
C ALA A 86 -4.44 -6.39 -12.52
N ILE A 87 -3.54 -5.55 -12.00
CA ILE A 87 -2.24 -6.00 -11.48
C ILE A 87 -2.39 -6.82 -10.21
N GLY A 88 -3.28 -6.43 -9.30
CA GLY A 88 -3.52 -7.24 -8.10
C GLY A 88 -4.06 -8.64 -8.44
N LEU A 89 -4.92 -8.76 -9.47
CA LEU A 89 -5.35 -10.06 -9.97
C LEU A 89 -4.16 -10.83 -10.57
N GLN A 90 -3.35 -10.19 -11.42
CA GLN A 90 -2.16 -10.82 -12.00
C GLN A 90 -1.21 -11.33 -10.93
N ARG A 91 -0.89 -10.53 -9.90
CA ARG A 91 -0.03 -10.93 -8.78
C ARG A 91 -0.64 -12.08 -7.99
N PHE A 92 -1.95 -12.11 -7.79
CA PHE A 92 -2.63 -13.25 -7.18
C PHE A 92 -2.47 -14.54 -8.01
N LEU A 93 -2.61 -14.47 -9.33
CA LEU A 93 -2.45 -15.64 -10.21
C LEU A 93 -0.99 -16.12 -10.25
N GLU A 94 -0.04 -15.20 -10.36
CA GLU A 94 1.40 -15.50 -10.38
C GLU A 94 1.90 -16.12 -9.07
N THR A 95 1.52 -15.54 -7.93
CA THR A 95 1.96 -16.02 -6.60
C THR A 95 1.15 -17.21 -6.11
N ARG A 96 -0.06 -17.40 -6.66
CA ARG A 96 -1.06 -18.37 -6.20
C ARG A 96 -1.41 -18.21 -4.72
N GLU A 97 -1.15 -17.03 -4.17
CA GLU A 97 -1.38 -16.71 -2.76
C GLU A 97 -2.25 -15.46 -2.65
N ARG A 98 -3.15 -15.45 -1.66
CA ARG A 98 -3.86 -14.23 -1.27
C ARG A 98 -2.85 -13.18 -0.83
N GLY A 99 -3.09 -11.93 -1.18
CA GLY A 99 -2.23 -10.82 -0.82
C GLY A 99 -2.90 -9.49 -1.14
N ALA A 100 -2.18 -8.40 -0.98
CA ALA A 100 -2.67 -7.07 -1.26
C ALA A 100 -1.57 -6.22 -1.91
N LEU A 101 -1.97 -5.14 -2.56
CA LEU A 101 -1.04 -4.07 -2.89
C LEU A 101 -0.82 -3.20 -1.65
N ILE A 102 0.40 -2.77 -1.42
CA ILE A 102 0.76 -1.86 -0.33
C ILE A 102 1.58 -0.69 -0.85
N ALA A 103 1.27 0.52 -0.38
CA ALA A 103 1.94 1.75 -0.80
C ALA A 103 2.24 2.65 0.40
N ASN A 104 3.45 3.20 0.40
CA ASN A 104 3.90 4.21 1.35
C ASN A 104 3.52 5.60 0.84
N ALA A 105 2.68 6.33 1.60
CA ALA A 105 2.23 7.66 1.25
C ALA A 105 3.37 8.69 1.12
N ASP A 106 4.53 8.44 1.73
CA ASP A 106 5.71 9.31 1.71
C ASP A 106 6.77 8.89 0.68
N PHE A 107 6.63 7.70 0.08
CA PHE A 107 7.61 7.20 -0.90
C PHE A 107 7.21 7.57 -2.32
N ARG A 108 8.16 8.08 -3.10
CA ARG A 108 7.98 8.36 -4.53
C ARG A 108 9.18 7.83 -5.28
N VAL A 109 8.92 7.19 -6.41
CA VAL A 109 9.99 6.84 -7.35
C VAL A 109 10.34 8.09 -8.14
N PRO A 110 11.63 8.51 -8.15
CA PRO A 110 12.07 9.66 -8.93
C PRO A 110 11.70 9.50 -10.39
N SER A 111 11.26 10.58 -11.03
CA SER A 111 11.08 10.59 -12.47
C SER A 111 12.43 10.38 -13.17
N VAL A 112 12.43 9.49 -14.16
CA VAL A 112 13.47 9.41 -15.17
C VAL A 112 12.96 10.18 -16.40
N MET A 113 13.69 11.19 -16.84
CA MET A 113 13.45 11.96 -18.08
C MET A 113 12.06 12.61 -18.24
N GLY A 114 11.76 13.64 -17.43
CA GLY A 114 10.63 14.56 -17.68
C GLY A 114 9.23 14.03 -17.34
N THR A 115 9.13 12.84 -16.76
CA THR A 115 7.89 12.27 -16.22
C THR A 115 7.56 12.87 -14.84
N SER A 116 6.34 12.68 -14.33
CA SER A 116 6.03 13.02 -12.93
C SER A 116 6.52 11.91 -12.01
N SER A 117 6.96 12.26 -10.79
CA SER A 117 7.24 11.28 -9.74
C SER A 117 6.00 10.44 -9.44
N GLN A 118 6.15 9.13 -9.28
CA GLN A 118 5.01 8.21 -9.11
C GLN A 118 5.04 7.53 -7.75
N PRO A 119 3.86 7.17 -7.20
CA PRO A 119 3.80 6.25 -6.07
C PRO A 119 4.28 4.87 -6.50
N ALA A 120 4.78 4.10 -5.53
CA ALA A 120 5.08 2.69 -5.72
C ALA A 120 4.05 1.82 -5.00
N PHE A 121 3.73 0.67 -5.60
CA PHE A 121 2.86 -0.35 -5.04
C PHE A 121 3.60 -1.68 -5.06
N ASP A 122 3.86 -2.24 -3.89
CA ASP A 122 4.43 -3.58 -3.77
C ASP A 122 3.32 -4.60 -3.46
N TRP A 123 3.53 -5.85 -3.84
CA TRP A 123 2.65 -6.95 -3.41
C TRP A 123 3.10 -7.46 -2.04
N ILE A 124 2.17 -7.54 -1.09
CA ILE A 124 2.38 -8.14 0.22
C ILE A 124 1.51 -9.38 0.37
N THR A 125 2.14 -10.51 0.68
CA THR A 125 1.43 -11.81 0.75
C THR A 125 0.64 -11.93 2.05
N LEU A 126 -0.31 -12.86 2.11
CA LEU A 126 -1.02 -13.16 3.34
C LEU A 126 -0.05 -13.66 4.43
N SER A 127 0.97 -14.44 4.06
CA SER A 127 2.00 -14.88 5.02
C SER A 127 2.73 -13.69 5.66
N ASP A 128 3.11 -12.68 4.87
CA ASP A 128 3.72 -11.45 5.36
C ASP A 128 2.75 -10.67 6.26
N LEU A 129 1.49 -10.54 5.85
CA LEU A 129 0.46 -9.86 6.64
C LEU A 129 0.20 -10.57 7.97
N GLN A 130 0.21 -11.90 8.00
CA GLN A 130 0.10 -12.69 9.23
C GLN A 130 1.26 -12.44 10.18
N SER A 131 2.45 -12.21 9.66
CA SER A 131 3.61 -11.86 10.49
C SER A 131 3.47 -10.50 11.19
N THR A 132 2.59 -9.61 10.71
CA THR A 132 2.36 -8.30 11.35
C THR A 132 1.56 -8.38 12.64
N LEU A 133 0.81 -9.46 12.86
CA LEU A 133 -0.17 -9.65 13.95
C LEU A 133 -1.33 -8.64 14.00
N ASP A 134 -1.46 -7.76 13.00
CA ASP A 134 -2.63 -6.88 12.92
C ASP A 134 -3.82 -7.64 12.34
N SER A 135 -4.88 -7.77 13.14
CA SER A 135 -6.09 -8.50 12.76
C SER A 135 -6.81 -7.87 11.57
N THR A 136 -6.71 -6.54 11.40
CA THR A 136 -7.39 -5.81 10.33
C THR A 136 -6.70 -6.01 9.00
N LEU A 137 -5.36 -5.96 8.94
CA LEU A 137 -4.56 -6.29 7.76
C LEU A 137 -4.86 -7.72 7.28
N GLN A 138 -4.79 -8.69 8.21
CA GLN A 138 -5.03 -10.10 7.89
C GLN A 138 -6.47 -10.34 7.42
N SER A 139 -7.45 -9.91 8.22
CA SER A 139 -8.87 -10.14 7.90
C SER A 139 -9.30 -9.44 6.62
N SER A 140 -8.65 -8.32 6.29
CA SER A 140 -8.88 -7.64 5.02
C SER A 140 -8.49 -8.49 3.82
N VAL A 141 -7.62 -9.50 3.98
CA VAL A 141 -7.16 -10.39 2.90
C VAL A 141 -7.78 -11.78 2.93
N THR A 142 -8.16 -12.27 4.10
CA THR A 142 -8.79 -13.59 4.23
C THR A 142 -10.26 -13.62 3.84
N LEU A 143 -10.97 -12.47 3.89
CA LEU A 143 -12.44 -12.44 3.79
C LEU A 143 -13.03 -12.12 2.40
N TYR A 144 -12.23 -11.71 1.40
CA TYR A 144 -12.74 -11.42 0.05
C TYR A 144 -12.42 -12.52 -0.96
N ASP A 145 -12.98 -12.43 -2.16
CA ASP A 145 -12.60 -13.28 -3.30
C ASP A 145 -11.57 -12.55 -4.18
N PRO A 146 -10.31 -13.01 -4.25
CA PRO A 146 -9.26 -12.33 -5.00
C PRO A 146 -9.43 -12.32 -6.51
N ALA A 147 -10.39 -13.09 -7.03
CA ALA A 147 -10.81 -12.96 -8.42
C ALA A 147 -11.68 -11.71 -8.67
N PHE A 148 -12.34 -11.18 -7.65
CA PHE A 148 -13.33 -10.10 -7.78
C PHE A 148 -12.87 -8.80 -7.15
N GLN A 149 -12.02 -8.87 -6.14
CA GLN A 149 -11.57 -7.69 -5.41
C GLN A 149 -10.06 -7.74 -5.19
N VAL A 150 -9.43 -6.58 -5.30
CA VAL A 150 -8.04 -6.34 -4.90
C VAL A 150 -8.05 -5.35 -3.75
N ILE A 151 -7.24 -5.63 -2.73
CA ILE A 151 -7.04 -4.72 -1.62
C ILE A 151 -5.80 -3.88 -1.87
N VAL A 152 -5.94 -2.59 -1.61
CA VAL A 152 -4.82 -1.65 -1.57
C VAL A 152 -4.73 -1.07 -0.17
N PHE A 153 -3.60 -1.31 0.48
CA PHE A 153 -3.22 -0.62 1.70
C PHE A 153 -2.37 0.60 1.37
N VAL A 154 -2.76 1.74 1.91
CA VAL A 154 -1.93 2.94 1.93
C VAL A 154 -1.53 3.16 3.37
N PHE A 155 -0.26 3.40 3.65
CA PHE A 155 0.18 3.74 5.00
C PHE A 155 1.00 5.03 5.03
N LEU A 156 1.02 5.66 6.19
CA LEU A 156 1.91 6.77 6.49
C LEU A 156 2.62 6.49 7.81
N LEU A 157 3.94 6.44 7.77
CA LEU A 157 4.76 6.15 8.94
C LEU A 157 4.81 7.39 9.86
N SER A 158 4.75 7.16 11.17
CA SER A 158 5.03 8.22 12.15
C SER A 158 6.49 8.67 12.06
N PRO A 159 6.84 9.91 12.46
CA PRO A 159 8.23 10.38 12.43
C PRO A 159 9.21 9.49 13.20
N SER A 160 8.73 8.85 14.26
CA SER A 160 9.53 7.92 15.07
C SER A 160 9.84 6.59 14.37
N GLY A 161 9.06 6.20 13.35
CA GLY A 161 9.12 4.89 12.70
C GLY A 161 8.59 3.71 13.53
N ASN A 162 7.97 3.97 14.68
CA ASN A 162 7.48 2.92 15.60
C ASN A 162 6.00 2.55 15.40
N SER A 163 5.28 3.35 14.62
CA SER A 163 3.87 3.16 14.31
C SER A 163 3.53 3.82 12.99
N MET A 164 2.41 3.42 12.41
CA MET A 164 1.88 3.96 11.17
C MET A 164 0.36 4.13 11.23
N ALA A 165 -0.14 5.09 10.45
CA ALA A 165 -1.54 5.15 10.08
C ALA A 165 -1.75 4.32 8.81
N VAL A 166 -2.85 3.58 8.73
CA VAL A 166 -3.17 2.73 7.57
C VAL A 166 -4.59 3.00 7.07
N TRP A 167 -4.73 3.00 5.75
CA TRP A 167 -5.99 3.11 5.02
C TRP A 167 -6.14 1.93 4.08
N ARG A 168 -7.39 1.49 3.90
CA ARG A 168 -7.75 0.38 3.02
C ARG A 168 -8.65 0.87 1.89
N ARG A 169 -8.37 0.42 0.67
CA ARG A 169 -9.29 0.52 -0.47
C ARG A 169 -9.54 -0.86 -1.05
N LYS A 170 -10.79 -1.10 -1.43
CA LYS A 170 -11.22 -2.29 -2.17
C LYS A 170 -11.47 -1.87 -3.61
N LEU A 171 -10.77 -2.50 -4.54
CA LEU A 171 -10.91 -2.24 -5.96
C LEU A 171 -11.60 -3.45 -6.60
N ASN A 172 -12.64 -3.22 -7.38
CA ASN A 172 -13.29 -4.30 -8.11
C ASN A 172 -12.46 -4.64 -9.34
N VAL A 173 -12.27 -5.94 -9.59
CA VAL A 173 -11.59 -6.41 -10.79
C VAL A 173 -12.55 -6.30 -11.98
N PRO A 174 -12.20 -5.58 -13.06
CA PRO A 174 -13.05 -5.44 -14.24
C PRO A 174 -13.44 -6.78 -14.86
N ASP A 175 -14.71 -6.92 -15.25
CA ASP A 175 -15.28 -8.16 -15.79
C ASP A 175 -14.49 -8.70 -16.97
N ALA A 176 -14.11 -7.85 -17.93
CA ALA A 176 -13.32 -8.25 -19.09
C ALA A 176 -11.99 -8.92 -18.71
N ILE A 177 -11.35 -8.51 -17.60
CA ILE A 177 -10.11 -9.10 -17.12
C ILE A 177 -10.40 -10.44 -16.43
N ARG A 178 -11.50 -10.53 -15.66
CA ARG A 178 -11.93 -11.79 -15.04
C ARG A 178 -12.26 -12.85 -16.08
N ASP A 179 -12.99 -12.45 -17.12
CA ASP A 179 -13.39 -13.34 -18.22
C ASP A 179 -12.17 -13.83 -19.01
N ALA A 180 -11.23 -12.92 -19.32
CA ALA A 180 -9.98 -13.28 -20.00
C ALA A 180 -9.10 -14.28 -19.23
N ASN A 181 -9.18 -14.28 -17.89
CA ASN A 181 -8.38 -15.13 -17.02
C ASN A 181 -9.19 -16.23 -16.32
N GLN A 182 -10.42 -16.52 -16.79
CA GLN A 182 -11.38 -17.36 -16.06
C GLN A 182 -10.83 -18.75 -15.73
N HIS A 183 -10.17 -19.40 -16.69
CA HIS A 183 -9.61 -20.75 -16.49
C HIS A 183 -8.53 -20.79 -15.42
N GLU A 184 -7.61 -19.81 -15.44
CA GLU A 184 -6.52 -19.71 -14.47
C GLU A 184 -7.04 -19.35 -13.08
N ILE A 185 -8.00 -18.43 -13.01
CA ILE A 185 -8.71 -18.07 -11.77
C ILE A 185 -9.31 -19.33 -11.12
N LEU A 186 -10.02 -20.15 -11.89
CA LEU A 186 -10.63 -21.37 -11.36
C LEU A 186 -9.58 -22.37 -10.87
N ALA A 187 -8.48 -22.54 -11.61
CA ALA A 187 -7.39 -23.43 -11.24
C ALA A 187 -6.73 -22.99 -9.92
N VAL A 188 -6.31 -21.72 -9.82
CA VAL A 188 -5.66 -21.18 -8.61
C VAL A 188 -6.60 -21.20 -7.41
N LYS A 189 -7.88 -20.86 -7.61
CA LYS A 189 -8.88 -20.91 -6.51
C LYS A 189 -9.11 -22.31 -5.96
N ALA A 190 -8.98 -23.35 -6.77
CA ALA A 190 -9.09 -24.73 -6.33
C ALA A 190 -7.92 -25.15 -5.40
N GLU A 191 -6.77 -24.50 -5.54
CA GLU A 191 -5.56 -24.74 -4.71
C GLU A 191 -5.60 -23.95 -3.38
N LEU A 192 -6.49 -22.97 -3.24
CA LEU A 192 -6.56 -22.15 -2.03
C LEU A 192 -7.06 -22.92 -0.80
N LYS A 193 -6.55 -22.52 0.37
CA LYS A 193 -7.04 -23.03 1.66
C LYS A 193 -8.49 -22.58 1.86
N ARG A 194 -9.30 -23.45 2.49
CA ARG A 194 -10.70 -23.15 2.82
C ARG A 194 -10.85 -22.09 3.90
N SER A 195 -9.89 -22.03 4.82
CA SER A 195 -9.85 -21.05 5.91
C SER A 195 -8.42 -20.60 6.14
N TYR A 196 -8.29 -19.38 6.66
CA TYR A 196 -7.02 -18.76 6.97
C TYR A 196 -7.08 -18.24 8.41
N PRO A 197 -6.18 -18.69 9.30
CA PRO A 197 -6.15 -18.21 10.67
C PRO A 197 -5.79 -16.71 10.71
N VAL A 198 -6.27 -16.02 11.73
CA VAL A 198 -5.86 -14.66 12.07
C VAL A 198 -5.06 -14.74 13.35
N TYR A 199 -3.83 -14.22 13.33
CA TYR A 199 -2.91 -14.19 14.46
C TYR A 199 -2.88 -12.79 15.07
N VAL A 200 -2.90 -12.70 16.40
CA VAL A 200 -2.88 -11.42 17.14
C VAL A 200 -1.91 -11.51 18.31
N ASP A 201 -1.25 -10.40 18.63
CA ASP A 201 -0.59 -10.18 19.91
C ASP A 201 -1.54 -9.41 20.84
N GLU A 202 -1.85 -9.97 22.01
CA GLU A 202 -2.66 -9.31 23.03
C GLU A 202 -1.82 -8.38 23.93
#